data_AF-A0A2N2EI68-F1
#
_entry.id   AF-A0A2N2EI68-F1
#
_cell.length_a   1.000
_cell.length_b   1.000
_cell.length_c   1.000
_cell.angle_alpha   90.00
_cell.angle_beta   90.00
_cell.angle_gamma   90.00
#
_symmetry.space_group_name_H-M   'P 1'
#
loop_
_entity.id
_entity.type
_entity.pdbx_description
1 polymer ?
#
loop_
_entity_poly.entity_id
_entity_poly.type
_entity_poly.pdbx_seq_one_letter_code
_entity_poly.pdbx_strand_id
1 'polypeptide(L)'
;MKKNKLVIIILIIAILLMIGGCKKFESVDNPKDLTTSPSPTYTTTVPPTLTQEELSMEAYKRFMKNETKVSFDRFMPNDYMEEALYKKGSEYTLSEVLDIVTAYYFKNSTNKKIEYIDYSYIDCGEDGVNELVLRFNGMDIYNKDDDSALVYIIKYIDEKISLCYYYETWARSASTMNEYGYCQSGGSNGASNHMIEYSLIDKEGNWQFIVSIESELDINQLAWSDELGQIPKVVETKEISGEIELDTICFDNDENTANSDEGGNKECFYTFYVYDDNSEPIEDAYLYTNSIYKEIFDEALVPFITPDEVLNMISEKEEKVGATTEVKEGTEMTWKTLNGNMFSDYVGR
;
A
#
# COMPACT_ATOMS: atom_id res chain seq x y z
N MET A 1 -40.28 -8.52 -11.08
CA MET A 1 -39.75 -7.15 -11.28
C MET A 1 -39.81 -6.39 -9.97
N LYS A 2 -38.70 -6.39 -9.22
CA LYS A 2 -38.21 -5.28 -8.39
C LYS A 2 -36.75 -5.65 -8.11
N LYS A 3 -35.86 -4.80 -8.60
CA LYS A 3 -34.43 -5.07 -8.79
C LYS A 3 -33.71 -5.02 -7.44
N ASN A 4 -32.76 -5.95 -7.30
CA ASN A 4 -31.71 -5.98 -6.28
C ASN A 4 -31.02 -4.62 -6.16
N LYS A 5 -30.88 -4.11 -4.94
CA LYS A 5 -29.85 -3.15 -4.56
C LYS A 5 -29.02 -3.82 -3.47
N LEU A 6 -27.97 -4.50 -3.92
CA LEU A 6 -26.82 -4.88 -3.11
C LEU A 6 -25.67 -4.16 -3.81
N VAL A 7 -25.39 -2.93 -3.37
CA VAL A 7 -24.37 -2.06 -3.95
C VAL A 7 -23.66 -1.38 -2.78
N ILE A 8 -22.45 -1.89 -2.50
CA ILE A 8 -21.22 -1.12 -2.24
C ILE A 8 -21.36 0.03 -1.23
N ILE A 9 -21.03 -0.26 0.03
CA ILE A 9 -20.60 0.74 1.03
C ILE A 9 -19.20 0.33 1.46
N ILE A 10 -18.20 0.64 0.62
CA ILE A 10 -16.77 0.72 0.94
C ILE A 10 -16.16 1.66 -0.12
N LEU A 11 -16.48 2.96 -0.11
CA LEU A 11 -15.79 3.96 -0.98
C LEU A 11 -16.30 5.40 -0.73
N ILE A 12 -16.05 6.01 0.43
CA ILE A 12 -16.25 7.48 0.57
C ILE A 12 -15.02 8.24 1.13
N ILE A 13 -13.96 7.59 1.62
CA ILE A 13 -12.73 8.31 1.96
C ILE A 13 -11.91 8.71 0.70
N ALA A 14 -12.17 8.10 -0.47
CA ALA A 14 -11.44 8.42 -1.71
C ALA A 14 -11.94 9.65 -2.48
N ILE A 15 -13.05 10.30 -2.09
CA ILE A 15 -13.70 11.35 -2.91
C ILE A 15 -13.33 12.78 -2.50
N LEU A 16 -12.72 13.00 -1.32
CA LEU A 16 -12.41 14.36 -0.84
C LEU A 16 -11.03 14.93 -1.26
N LEU A 17 -10.18 14.20 -1.97
CA LEU A 17 -8.82 14.64 -2.31
C LEU A 17 -8.63 15.24 -3.73
N MET A 18 -9.69 15.39 -4.54
CA MET A 18 -9.55 15.66 -5.99
C MET A 18 -9.95 17.08 -6.46
N ILE A 19 -9.76 18.15 -5.68
CA ILE A 19 -9.96 19.52 -6.20
C ILE A 19 -8.94 20.52 -5.63
N GLY A 20 -7.91 20.85 -6.42
CA GLY A 20 -7.17 22.11 -6.22
C GLY A 20 -5.85 22.25 -6.98
N GLY A 21 -5.87 22.60 -8.27
CA GLY A 21 -4.60 22.89 -8.95
C GLY A 21 -4.63 23.34 -10.42
N CYS A 22 -5.36 24.38 -10.79
CA CYS A 22 -5.16 25.02 -12.10
C CYS A 22 -3.88 25.87 -12.12
N LYS A 23 -2.87 25.49 -12.91
CA LYS A 23 -1.79 26.39 -13.36
C LYS A 23 -1.74 26.48 -14.89
N LYS A 24 -1.73 27.72 -15.37
CA LYS A 24 -1.36 28.12 -16.74
C LYS A 24 0.15 28.32 -16.82
N PHE A 25 0.78 27.74 -17.84
CA PHE A 25 2.12 28.11 -18.30
C PHE A 25 2.00 29.05 -19.51
N GLU A 26 2.84 30.08 -19.55
CA GLU A 26 3.24 30.77 -20.78
C GLU A 26 4.77 30.73 -20.88
N SER A 27 5.24 30.38 -22.07
CA SER A 27 6.63 30.31 -22.53
C SER A 27 7.12 31.66 -23.09
N VAL A 28 8.44 31.80 -23.30
CA VAL A 28 9.09 32.02 -24.63
C VAL A 28 10.55 32.50 -24.46
N ASP A 29 11.45 31.69 -25.05
CA ASP A 29 12.69 31.91 -25.84
C ASP A 29 13.64 33.11 -25.64
N ASN A 30 14.95 32.82 -25.52
CA ASN A 30 15.90 32.63 -26.65
C ASN A 30 17.38 32.68 -26.17
N PRO A 31 18.31 31.94 -26.81
CA PRO A 31 19.68 32.43 -26.92
C PRO A 31 20.21 32.49 -28.36
N LYS A 32 21.09 33.47 -28.56
CA LYS A 32 21.75 33.83 -29.82
C LYS A 32 22.78 32.81 -30.28
N ASP A 33 22.82 32.65 -31.60
CA ASP A 33 23.90 32.15 -32.44
C ASP A 33 25.30 32.65 -32.04
N LEU A 34 26.30 31.77 -32.18
CA LEU A 34 27.62 32.10 -32.71
C LEU A 34 28.34 30.85 -33.22
N THR A 35 28.73 30.92 -34.50
CA THR A 35 29.33 29.88 -35.32
C THR A 35 30.86 29.86 -35.19
N THR A 36 31.48 28.69 -35.05
CA THR A 36 32.89 28.47 -35.46
C THR A 36 33.14 27.01 -35.86
N SER A 37 33.86 26.80 -36.97
CA SER A 37 34.19 25.52 -37.63
C SER A 37 35.61 25.03 -37.25
N PRO A 38 36.06 23.80 -37.59
CA PRO A 38 36.51 22.81 -36.62
C PRO A 38 38.02 22.57 -36.61
N SER A 39 38.52 21.95 -35.53
CA SER A 39 39.82 21.28 -35.47
C SER A 39 39.62 19.78 -35.26
N PRO A 40 40.52 18.92 -35.77
CA PRO A 40 40.32 17.48 -35.74
C PRO A 40 40.58 16.93 -34.33
N THR A 41 39.50 16.64 -33.61
CA THR A 41 39.57 15.91 -32.35
C THR A 41 39.65 14.42 -32.66
N TYR A 42 40.73 13.78 -32.20
CA TYR A 42 40.82 12.33 -32.17
C TYR A 42 39.76 11.79 -31.21
N THR A 43 38.71 11.17 -31.77
CA THR A 43 37.68 10.49 -30.98
C THR A 43 38.28 9.22 -30.39
N THR A 44 38.73 9.27 -29.15
CA THR A 44 38.84 8.07 -28.33
C THR A 44 37.40 7.61 -28.05
N THR A 45 36.97 6.57 -28.77
CA THR A 45 35.67 5.94 -28.54
C THR A 45 35.70 5.24 -27.18
N VAL A 46 35.37 5.98 -26.12
CA VAL A 46 34.99 5.38 -24.84
C VAL A 46 33.66 4.65 -25.12
N PRO A 47 33.55 3.34 -24.86
CA PRO A 47 32.27 2.65 -25.01
C PRO A 47 31.21 3.37 -24.15
N PRO A 48 29.98 3.53 -24.66
CA PRO A 48 28.93 4.18 -23.88
C PRO A 48 28.76 3.43 -22.55
N THR A 49 28.90 4.16 -21.45
CA THR A 49 28.58 3.65 -20.12
C THR A 49 27.06 3.62 -20.03
N LEU A 50 26.49 2.45 -19.79
CA LEU A 50 25.05 2.30 -19.62
C LEU A 50 24.58 3.16 -18.44
N THR A 51 23.41 3.76 -18.59
CA THR A 51 22.71 4.45 -17.49
C THR A 51 22.24 3.46 -16.43
N GLN A 52 21.94 3.95 -15.22
CA GLN A 52 21.41 3.10 -14.14
C GLN A 52 20.12 2.39 -14.56
N GLU A 53 19.24 3.08 -15.28
CA GLU A 53 18.01 2.51 -15.84
C GLU A 53 18.29 1.42 -16.89
N GLU A 54 19.27 1.60 -17.76
CA GLU A 54 19.62 0.55 -18.72
C GLU A 54 20.21 -0.69 -18.02
N LEU A 55 20.99 -0.49 -16.96
CA LEU A 55 21.55 -1.56 -16.13
C LEU A 55 20.45 -2.31 -15.37
N SER A 56 19.51 -1.60 -14.73
CA SER A 56 18.40 -2.19 -13.99
C SER A 56 17.53 -3.05 -14.90
N MET A 57 17.13 -2.51 -16.04
CA MET A 57 16.26 -3.19 -17.01
C MET A 57 16.91 -4.44 -17.61
N GLU A 58 18.22 -4.43 -17.84
CA GLU A 58 18.93 -5.65 -18.26
C GLU A 58 19.01 -6.68 -17.12
N ALA A 59 19.28 -6.25 -15.90
CA ALA A 59 19.31 -7.13 -14.73
C ALA A 59 17.96 -7.83 -14.51
N TYR A 60 16.84 -7.09 -14.58
CA TYR A 60 15.49 -7.65 -14.43
C TYR A 60 15.14 -8.65 -15.53
N LYS A 61 15.49 -8.37 -16.79
CA LYS A 61 15.28 -9.32 -17.90
C LYS A 61 16.05 -10.62 -17.67
N ARG A 62 17.29 -10.53 -17.20
CA ARG A 62 18.10 -11.71 -16.86
C ARG A 62 17.50 -12.47 -15.68
N PHE A 63 16.96 -11.77 -14.67
CA PHE A 63 16.32 -12.42 -13.52
C PHE A 63 15.07 -13.21 -13.92
N MET A 64 14.18 -12.59 -14.73
CA MET A 64 12.99 -13.25 -15.27
C MET A 64 13.32 -14.41 -16.23
N LYS A 65 14.54 -14.45 -16.78
CA LYS A 65 15.06 -15.59 -17.55
C LYS A 65 15.80 -16.63 -16.71
N ASN A 66 15.79 -16.48 -15.39
CA ASN A 66 16.51 -17.35 -14.46
C ASN A 66 18.05 -17.30 -14.59
N GLU A 67 18.61 -16.23 -15.14
CA GLU A 67 20.05 -16.06 -15.44
C GLU A 67 20.83 -15.27 -14.38
N THR A 68 20.13 -14.67 -13.42
CA THR A 68 20.71 -13.98 -12.26
C THR A 68 19.81 -14.18 -11.03
N LYS A 69 20.23 -13.65 -9.88
CA LYS A 69 19.59 -13.83 -8.60
C LYS A 69 19.06 -12.53 -8.03
N VAL A 70 17.99 -12.62 -7.24
CA VAL A 70 17.50 -11.57 -6.34
C VAL A 70 18.00 -11.83 -4.92
N SER A 71 18.41 -10.78 -4.23
CA SER A 71 18.88 -10.77 -2.85
C SER A 71 17.75 -10.42 -1.88
N PHE A 72 17.73 -11.12 -0.74
CA PHE A 72 16.83 -10.88 0.40
C PHE A 72 17.60 -10.28 1.59
N ASP A 73 18.62 -9.47 1.30
CA ASP A 73 19.46 -8.83 2.34
C ASP A 73 18.76 -7.61 2.95
N ARG A 74 18.02 -6.86 2.12
CA ARG A 74 17.33 -5.61 2.50
C ARG A 74 15.99 -5.88 3.16
N PHE A 75 15.23 -6.80 2.58
CA PHE A 75 13.87 -7.11 3.00
C PHE A 75 13.65 -8.62 3.01
N MET A 76 12.94 -9.10 4.03
CA MET A 76 12.67 -10.52 4.24
C MET A 76 11.19 -10.73 4.54
N PRO A 77 10.42 -11.31 3.60
CA PRO A 77 9.04 -11.70 3.84
C PRO A 77 8.95 -12.66 5.02
N ASN A 78 8.08 -12.32 5.97
CA ASN A 78 7.73 -13.17 7.09
C ASN A 78 6.29 -13.65 6.91
N ASP A 79 5.96 -14.78 7.50
CA ASP A 79 4.57 -15.18 7.58
C ASP A 79 3.84 -14.56 8.78
N TYR A 80 2.57 -14.91 8.93
CA TYR A 80 1.72 -14.48 10.03
C TYR A 80 2.19 -14.96 11.42
N MET A 81 3.11 -15.94 11.47
CA MET A 81 3.78 -16.41 12.69
C MET A 81 5.19 -15.82 12.82
N GLU A 82 5.53 -14.82 12.02
CA GLU A 82 6.85 -14.19 11.92
C GLU A 82 7.98 -15.14 11.49
N GLU A 83 7.64 -16.30 10.90
CA GLU A 83 8.65 -17.18 10.33
C GLU A 83 9.13 -16.64 8.99
N ALA A 84 10.44 -16.41 8.89
CA ALA A 84 11.05 -15.92 7.66
C ALA A 84 10.92 -16.96 6.53
N LEU A 85 10.32 -16.55 5.41
CA LEU A 85 10.18 -17.39 4.22
C LEU A 85 11.54 -17.68 3.56
N TYR A 86 12.47 -16.74 3.69
CA TYR A 86 13.80 -16.81 3.11
C TYR A 86 14.89 -16.75 4.17
N LYS A 87 16.07 -17.25 3.83
CA LYS A 87 17.23 -17.09 4.70
C LYS A 87 17.79 -15.67 4.56
N LYS A 88 17.98 -14.94 5.67
CA LYS A 88 18.68 -13.64 5.62
C LYS A 88 20.05 -13.75 4.93
N GLY A 89 20.39 -12.80 4.06
CA GLY A 89 21.67 -12.81 3.38
C GLY A 89 21.73 -13.68 2.12
N SER A 90 20.60 -14.23 1.68
CA SER A 90 20.55 -15.22 0.60
C SER A 90 20.13 -14.61 -0.73
N GLU A 91 20.54 -15.29 -1.79
CA GLU A 91 20.28 -14.90 -3.16
C GLU A 91 19.72 -16.09 -3.95
N TYR A 92 18.60 -15.87 -4.63
CA TYR A 92 17.86 -16.91 -5.35
C TYR A 92 17.56 -16.49 -6.78
N THR A 93 17.66 -17.44 -7.70
CA THR A 93 17.10 -17.33 -9.05
C THR A 93 15.58 -17.37 -8.99
N LEU A 94 14.88 -16.99 -10.07
CA LEU A 94 13.42 -17.02 -10.09
C LEU A 94 12.87 -18.43 -9.85
N SER A 95 13.46 -19.49 -10.41
CA SER A 95 13.06 -20.87 -10.15
C SER A 95 13.22 -21.26 -8.68
N GLU A 96 14.30 -20.82 -8.01
CA GLU A 96 14.49 -21.08 -6.57
C GLU A 96 13.45 -20.30 -5.74
N VAL A 97 13.11 -19.06 -6.13
CA VAL A 97 12.01 -18.30 -5.51
C VAL A 97 10.68 -19.02 -5.67
N LEU A 98 10.36 -19.50 -6.88
CA LEU A 98 9.13 -20.23 -7.17
C LEU A 98 9.03 -21.54 -6.38
N ASP A 99 10.14 -22.26 -6.21
CA ASP A 99 10.19 -23.47 -5.38
C ASP A 99 9.82 -23.18 -3.93
N ILE A 100 10.41 -22.12 -3.34
CA ILE A 100 10.15 -21.69 -1.95
C ILE A 100 8.69 -21.25 -1.80
N VAL A 101 8.23 -20.34 -2.67
CA VAL A 101 6.88 -19.79 -2.64
C VAL A 101 5.85 -20.93 -2.82
N THR A 102 6.08 -21.84 -3.76
CA THR A 102 5.11 -22.92 -4.00
C THR A 102 5.09 -23.95 -2.88
N ALA A 103 6.24 -24.29 -2.30
CA ALA A 103 6.34 -25.18 -1.16
C ALA A 103 5.63 -24.61 0.07
N TYR A 104 5.67 -23.29 0.26
CA TYR A 104 5.05 -22.59 1.37
C TYR A 104 3.53 -22.47 1.19
N TYR A 105 3.07 -21.70 0.19
CA TYR A 105 1.66 -21.36 0.04
C TYR A 105 0.79 -22.55 -0.41
N PHE A 106 1.34 -23.48 -1.21
CA PHE A 106 0.59 -24.66 -1.67
C PHE A 106 0.85 -25.92 -0.86
N LYS A 107 1.34 -25.80 0.38
CA LYS A 107 1.67 -26.96 1.24
C LYS A 107 0.50 -27.94 1.37
N ASN A 108 -0.71 -27.41 1.52
CA ASN A 108 -1.96 -28.16 1.73
C ASN A 108 -2.82 -28.32 0.47
N SER A 109 -2.34 -27.82 -0.67
CA SER A 109 -3.12 -27.72 -1.90
C SER A 109 -3.00 -28.96 -2.76
N THR A 110 -4.04 -29.24 -3.54
CA THR A 110 -4.02 -30.33 -4.53
C THR A 110 -3.35 -29.90 -5.82
N ASN A 111 -3.54 -28.63 -6.21
CA ASN A 111 -2.77 -28.00 -7.27
C ASN A 111 -1.63 -27.21 -6.62
N LYS A 112 -0.38 -27.58 -6.91
CA LYS A 112 0.81 -26.92 -6.34
C LYS A 112 1.48 -25.97 -7.34
N LYS A 113 0.65 -25.33 -8.16
CA LYS A 113 1.11 -24.45 -9.22
C LYS A 113 0.41 -23.11 -9.11
N ILE A 114 1.22 -22.06 -9.23
CA ILE A 114 0.78 -20.69 -9.43
C ILE A 114 0.01 -20.65 -10.75
N GLU A 115 -1.11 -19.94 -10.81
CA GLU A 115 -1.93 -19.92 -12.03
C GLU A 115 -1.17 -19.26 -13.18
N TYR A 116 -0.61 -18.07 -12.94
CA TYR A 116 0.23 -17.30 -13.86
C TYR A 116 0.99 -16.21 -13.09
N ILE A 117 2.05 -15.69 -13.71
CA ILE A 117 2.88 -14.61 -13.15
C ILE A 117 2.72 -13.39 -14.03
N ASP A 118 2.39 -12.25 -13.44
CA ASP A 118 2.48 -10.96 -14.11
C ASP A 118 3.70 -10.18 -13.64
N TYR A 119 4.11 -9.23 -14.46
CA TYR A 119 5.13 -8.26 -14.10
C TYR A 119 4.76 -6.86 -14.59
N SER A 120 5.31 -5.85 -13.93
CA SER A 120 5.27 -4.46 -14.35
C SER A 120 6.62 -3.79 -14.06
N TYR A 121 6.82 -2.62 -14.65
CA TYR A 121 7.91 -1.71 -14.30
C TYR A 121 7.27 -0.43 -13.78
N ILE A 122 7.71 0.00 -12.60
CA ILE A 122 7.21 1.20 -11.90
C ILE A 122 8.40 2.08 -11.53
N ASP A 123 8.17 3.37 -11.28
CA ASP A 123 9.19 4.36 -10.95
C ASP A 123 8.95 4.87 -9.51
N CYS A 124 9.32 4.07 -8.52
CA CYS A 124 9.07 4.40 -7.11
C CYS A 124 9.65 5.77 -6.76
N GLY A 125 8.82 6.68 -6.26
CA GLY A 125 9.24 8.04 -5.90
C GLY A 125 9.64 8.94 -7.08
N GLU A 126 9.28 8.57 -8.32
CA GLU A 126 9.45 9.39 -9.53
C GLU A 126 10.92 9.80 -9.77
N ASP A 127 11.86 8.85 -9.69
CA ASP A 127 13.30 9.10 -9.85
C ASP A 127 13.84 8.78 -11.25
N GLY A 128 13.00 8.23 -12.12
CA GLY A 128 13.31 7.82 -13.49
C GLY A 128 14.07 6.49 -13.60
N VAL A 129 14.18 5.72 -12.50
CA VAL A 129 14.84 4.40 -12.46
C VAL A 129 13.85 3.34 -12.02
N ASN A 130 13.41 2.54 -12.98
CA ASN A 130 12.34 1.59 -12.75
C ASN A 130 12.72 0.46 -11.76
N GLU A 131 11.75 0.07 -10.94
CA GLU A 131 11.67 -1.21 -10.23
C GLU A 131 10.97 -2.27 -11.08
N LEU A 132 11.26 -3.54 -10.78
CA LEU A 132 10.49 -4.67 -11.25
C LEU A 132 9.44 -5.04 -10.19
N VAL A 133 8.17 -5.09 -10.60
CA VAL A 133 7.10 -5.69 -9.79
C VAL A 133 6.77 -7.06 -10.36
N LEU A 134 6.74 -8.09 -9.51
CA LEU A 134 6.27 -9.44 -9.85
C LEU A 134 5.02 -9.77 -9.06
N ARG A 135 3.97 -10.21 -9.74
CA ARG A 135 2.72 -10.68 -9.12
C ARG A 135 2.50 -12.16 -9.44
N PHE A 136 2.47 -12.98 -8.40
CA PHE A 136 2.12 -14.40 -8.48
C PHE A 136 0.62 -14.53 -8.23
N ASN A 137 -0.14 -14.93 -9.25
CA ASN A 137 -1.60 -14.99 -9.19
C ASN A 137 -2.12 -16.42 -8.97
N GLY A 138 -3.28 -16.53 -8.32
CA GLY A 138 -3.91 -17.82 -8.00
C GLY A 138 -3.10 -18.57 -6.95
N MET A 139 -2.73 -17.85 -5.89
CA MET A 139 -2.07 -18.37 -4.71
C MET A 139 -3.11 -19.00 -3.78
N ASP A 140 -2.67 -19.74 -2.75
CA ASP A 140 -3.56 -20.34 -1.74
C ASP A 140 -3.35 -19.66 -0.37
N ILE A 141 -3.37 -18.32 -0.35
CA ILE A 141 -3.04 -17.53 0.86
C ILE A 141 -4.15 -17.64 1.91
N TYR A 142 -5.41 -17.47 1.52
CA TYR A 142 -6.53 -17.48 2.48
C TYR A 142 -7.25 -18.82 2.53
N ASN A 143 -7.50 -19.42 1.37
CA ASN A 143 -8.07 -20.73 1.23
C ASN A 143 -7.45 -21.47 0.04
N LYS A 144 -7.65 -22.78 0.05
CA LYS A 144 -7.25 -23.63 -1.05
C LYS A 144 -7.96 -23.24 -2.35
N ASP A 145 -7.20 -23.16 -3.43
CA ASP A 145 -7.64 -22.81 -4.79
C ASP A 145 -8.35 -21.42 -4.85
N ASP A 146 -7.89 -20.44 -4.04
CA ASP A 146 -8.42 -19.08 -4.08
C ASP A 146 -7.72 -18.19 -5.13
N ASP A 147 -8.21 -16.97 -5.31
CA ASP A 147 -7.66 -16.00 -6.28
C ASP A 147 -6.68 -15.01 -5.64
N SER A 148 -6.08 -15.38 -4.50
CA SER A 148 -5.10 -14.55 -3.82
C SER A 148 -3.85 -14.34 -4.67
N ALA A 149 -3.12 -13.28 -4.33
CA ALA A 149 -1.92 -12.89 -5.02
C ALA A 149 -0.82 -12.48 -4.04
N LEU A 150 0.41 -12.84 -4.40
CA LEU A 150 1.64 -12.38 -3.75
C LEU A 150 2.35 -11.40 -4.69
N VAL A 151 2.76 -10.24 -4.20
CA VAL A 151 3.44 -9.22 -5.01
C VAL A 151 4.80 -8.88 -4.41
N TYR A 152 5.85 -8.92 -5.24
CA TYR A 152 7.22 -8.53 -4.91
C TYR A 152 7.64 -7.27 -5.65
N ILE A 153 8.25 -6.34 -4.92
CA ILE A 153 8.84 -5.10 -5.46
C ILE A 153 10.34 -5.23 -5.37
N ILE A 154 11.01 -5.12 -6.51
CA ILE A 154 12.42 -5.46 -6.68
C ILE A 154 13.15 -4.28 -7.33
N LYS A 155 14.21 -3.78 -6.68
CA LYS A 155 15.06 -2.71 -7.21
C LYS A 155 16.47 -3.21 -7.51
N TYR A 156 17.09 -2.61 -8.53
CA TYR A 156 18.52 -2.77 -8.81
C TYR A 156 19.32 -1.68 -8.07
N ILE A 157 20.00 -2.07 -6.99
CA ILE A 157 20.73 -1.19 -6.07
C ILE A 157 22.12 -1.79 -5.84
N ASP A 158 23.17 -0.96 -5.85
CA ASP A 158 24.55 -1.39 -5.57
C ASP A 158 24.99 -2.63 -6.39
N GLU A 159 24.69 -2.58 -7.70
CA GLU A 159 24.95 -3.65 -8.68
C GLU A 159 24.22 -4.99 -8.41
N LYS A 160 23.25 -5.01 -7.48
CA LYS A 160 22.47 -6.18 -7.11
C LYS A 160 20.98 -5.97 -7.35
N ILE A 161 20.29 -7.05 -7.66
CA ILE A 161 18.82 -7.10 -7.65
C ILE A 161 18.41 -7.43 -6.21
N SER A 162 17.60 -6.59 -5.58
CA SER A 162 17.18 -6.77 -4.19
C SER A 162 15.67 -6.67 -4.07
N LEU A 163 15.08 -7.56 -3.25
CA LEU A 163 13.70 -7.37 -2.79
C LEU A 163 13.67 -6.15 -1.86
N CYS A 164 12.77 -5.23 -2.16
CA CYS A 164 12.56 -3.98 -1.42
C CYS A 164 11.32 -4.06 -0.53
N TYR A 165 10.26 -4.69 -1.04
CA TYR A 165 9.00 -4.84 -0.33
C TYR A 165 8.19 -6.00 -0.90
N TYR A 166 7.20 -6.46 -0.15
CA TYR A 166 6.18 -7.38 -0.62
C TYR A 166 4.83 -7.07 0.02
N TYR A 167 3.77 -7.51 -0.63
CA TYR A 167 2.46 -7.56 -0.01
C TYR A 167 1.63 -8.72 -0.57
N GLU A 168 0.56 -9.04 0.15
CA GLU A 168 -0.39 -10.07 -0.21
C GLU A 168 -1.79 -9.45 -0.40
N THR A 169 -2.57 -10.06 -1.28
CA THR A 169 -3.99 -9.74 -1.47
C THR A 169 -4.79 -11.04 -1.46
N TRP A 170 -5.87 -11.08 -0.68
CA TRP A 170 -6.74 -12.25 -0.48
C TRP A 170 -8.16 -11.82 -0.03
N ALA A 171 -9.08 -12.77 0.15
CA ALA A 171 -10.52 -12.47 0.24
C ALA A 171 -11.00 -11.49 1.35
N ARG A 172 -10.19 -11.16 2.36
CA ARG A 172 -10.50 -10.11 3.36
C ARG A 172 -9.40 -9.07 3.54
N SER A 173 -8.38 -9.07 2.68
CA SER A 173 -7.31 -8.09 2.69
C SER A 173 -6.91 -7.78 1.26
N ALA A 174 -6.98 -6.52 0.86
CA ALA A 174 -6.60 -6.07 -0.47
C ALA A 174 -5.51 -5.02 -0.37
N SER A 175 -4.47 -5.20 -1.17
CA SER A 175 -3.40 -4.23 -1.32
C SER A 175 -3.26 -3.82 -2.78
N THR A 176 -3.11 -2.52 -3.02
CA THR A 176 -2.84 -1.93 -4.34
C THR A 176 -1.66 -0.98 -4.24
N MET A 177 -1.02 -0.77 -5.39
CA MET A 177 0.08 0.18 -5.54
C MET A 177 0.01 0.79 -6.93
N ASN A 178 0.36 2.06 -7.06
CA ASN A 178 0.40 2.76 -8.34
C ASN A 178 1.80 2.73 -8.99
N GLU A 179 1.94 3.38 -10.15
CA GLU A 179 3.22 3.43 -10.88
C GLU A 179 4.36 4.16 -10.17
N TYR A 180 4.10 4.87 -9.08
CA TYR A 180 5.09 5.61 -8.31
C TYR A 180 5.33 5.03 -6.91
N GLY A 181 4.82 3.83 -6.63
CA GLY A 181 5.05 3.14 -5.36
C GLY A 181 4.15 3.58 -4.21
N TYR A 182 3.12 4.39 -4.46
CA TYR A 182 2.12 4.75 -3.44
C TYR A 182 1.18 3.57 -3.21
N CYS A 183 1.14 3.09 -1.98
CA CYS A 183 0.46 1.86 -1.58
C CYS A 183 -0.79 2.17 -0.75
N GLN A 184 -1.85 1.40 -1.00
CA GLN A 184 -3.03 1.34 -0.16
C GLN A 184 -3.29 -0.12 0.17
N SER A 185 -3.28 -0.45 1.46
CA SER A 185 -3.65 -1.77 1.97
C SER A 185 -4.87 -1.63 2.85
N GLY A 186 -5.77 -2.60 2.83
CA GLY A 186 -6.93 -2.56 3.71
C GLY A 186 -7.63 -3.89 3.82
N GLY A 187 -8.44 -4.06 4.86
CA GLY A 187 -9.06 -5.33 5.16
C GLY A 187 -10.25 -5.23 6.09
N SER A 188 -10.89 -6.38 6.30
CA SER A 188 -11.96 -6.55 7.27
C SER A 188 -11.44 -7.32 8.47
N ASN A 189 -11.53 -6.72 9.65
CA ASN A 189 -11.32 -7.42 10.93
C ASN A 189 -12.64 -8.00 11.46
N GLY A 190 -13.79 -7.44 11.05
CA GLY A 190 -15.10 -7.91 11.46
C GLY A 190 -16.20 -7.53 10.49
N ALA A 191 -17.46 -7.69 10.94
CA ALA A 191 -18.62 -7.27 10.17
C ALA A 191 -18.78 -5.74 10.11
N SER A 192 -18.31 -5.04 11.15
CA SER A 192 -18.38 -3.59 11.31
C SER A 192 -17.01 -2.92 11.43
N ASN A 193 -15.93 -3.71 11.50
CA ASN A 193 -14.58 -3.22 11.71
C ASN A 193 -13.70 -3.44 10.47
N HIS A 194 -13.11 -2.35 10.00
CA HIS A 194 -12.29 -2.28 8.79
C HIS A 194 -11.02 -1.50 9.06
N MET A 195 -9.94 -1.82 8.36
CA MET A 195 -8.68 -1.11 8.46
C MET A 195 -8.23 -0.70 7.06
N ILE A 196 -7.66 0.49 6.96
CA ILE A 196 -6.91 0.96 5.80
C ILE A 196 -5.56 1.48 6.26
N GLU A 197 -4.54 1.25 5.44
CA GLU A 197 -3.18 1.71 5.62
C GLU A 197 -2.70 2.35 4.32
N TYR A 198 -2.05 3.49 4.45
CA TYR A 198 -1.33 4.13 3.36
C TYR A 198 0.17 4.09 3.64
N SER A 199 0.93 3.83 2.59
CA SER A 199 2.39 3.80 2.64
C SER A 199 2.99 4.18 1.27
N LEU A 200 4.31 4.37 1.24
CA LEU A 200 5.05 4.67 0.02
C LEU A 200 6.30 3.79 -0.05
N ILE A 201 6.60 3.22 -1.20
CA ILE A 201 7.94 2.75 -1.51
C ILE A 201 8.74 3.92 -2.09
N ASP A 202 9.73 4.40 -1.35
CA ASP A 202 10.54 5.53 -1.78
C ASP A 202 11.50 5.14 -2.93
N LYS A 203 12.14 6.14 -3.53
CA LYS A 203 13.10 5.95 -4.62
C LYS A 203 14.34 5.15 -4.22
N GLU A 204 14.65 5.04 -2.93
CA GLU A 204 15.70 4.18 -2.41
C GLU A 204 15.24 2.73 -2.20
N GLY A 205 13.97 2.44 -2.48
CA GLY A 205 13.34 1.13 -2.31
C GLY A 205 13.08 0.78 -0.84
N ASN A 206 12.85 1.77 0.02
CA ASN A 206 12.41 1.55 1.40
C ASN A 206 10.91 1.80 1.52
N TRP A 207 10.25 0.99 2.33
CA TRP A 207 8.87 1.20 2.72
C TRP A 207 8.76 2.30 3.77
N GLN A 208 7.85 3.24 3.54
CA GLN A 208 7.58 4.38 4.39
C GLN A 208 6.12 4.34 4.84
N PHE A 209 5.88 4.10 6.13
CA PHE A 209 4.56 4.18 6.72
C PHE A 209 4.04 5.62 6.70
N ILE A 210 2.80 5.82 6.25
CA ILE A 210 2.12 7.12 6.30
C ILE A 210 1.11 7.10 7.45
N VAL A 211 0.08 6.28 7.34
CA VAL A 211 -1.01 6.26 8.33
C VAL A 211 -1.74 4.92 8.27
N SER A 212 -2.26 4.50 9.41
CA SER A 212 -3.30 3.48 9.50
C SER A 212 -4.56 4.08 10.12
N ILE A 213 -5.71 3.71 9.58
CA ILE A 213 -7.04 4.11 10.02
C ILE A 213 -7.86 2.83 10.21
N GLU A 214 -8.30 2.57 11.43
CA GLU A 214 -9.24 1.51 11.75
C GLU A 214 -10.61 2.12 12.04
N SER A 215 -11.61 1.73 11.25
CA SER A 215 -12.98 2.23 11.30
C SER A 215 -13.90 1.19 11.94
N GLU A 216 -14.56 1.56 13.04
CA GLU A 216 -15.62 0.78 13.68
C GLU A 216 -16.99 1.41 13.42
N LEU A 217 -17.82 0.71 12.66
CA LEU A 217 -19.16 1.13 12.25
C LEU A 217 -20.25 0.78 13.28
N ASP A 218 -19.99 -0.16 14.19
CA ASP A 218 -20.88 -0.50 15.30
C ASP A 218 -20.25 -0.06 16.62
N ILE A 219 -20.66 1.13 17.08
CA ILE A 219 -20.15 1.74 18.32
C ILE A 219 -20.29 0.83 19.55
N ASN A 220 -21.20 -0.15 19.52
CA ASN A 220 -21.36 -1.11 20.61
C ASN A 220 -20.19 -2.10 20.72
N GLN A 221 -19.46 -2.35 19.63
CA GLN A 221 -18.24 -3.18 19.68
C GLN A 221 -17.16 -2.54 20.55
N LEU A 222 -17.17 -1.22 20.72
CA LEU A 222 -16.23 -0.51 21.58
C LEU A 222 -16.42 -0.83 23.07
N ALA A 223 -17.53 -1.45 23.48
CA ALA A 223 -17.79 -1.81 24.88
C ALA A 223 -16.72 -2.75 25.48
N TRP A 224 -15.95 -3.43 24.63
CA TRP A 224 -14.86 -4.34 25.00
C TRP A 224 -13.49 -3.65 25.09
N SER A 225 -13.39 -2.37 24.68
CA SER A 225 -12.17 -1.57 24.82
C SER A 225 -12.10 -0.93 26.20
N ASP A 226 -10.94 -1.05 26.86
CA ASP A 226 -10.68 -0.39 28.14
C ASP A 226 -10.72 1.14 28.01
N GLU A 227 -10.25 1.67 26.88
CA GLU A 227 -10.19 3.11 26.59
C GLU A 227 -11.52 3.66 26.05
N LEU A 228 -12.16 2.92 25.14
CA LEU A 228 -13.32 3.42 24.37
C LEU A 228 -14.67 2.94 24.91
N GLY A 229 -14.70 2.00 25.86
CA GLY A 229 -15.91 1.34 26.33
C GLY A 229 -16.90 2.21 27.11
N GLN A 230 -16.58 3.49 27.35
CA GLN A 230 -17.56 4.46 27.88
C GLN A 230 -18.44 5.07 26.79
N ILE A 231 -17.95 5.19 25.55
CA ILE A 231 -18.70 5.79 24.44
C ILE A 231 -20.08 5.13 24.28
N PRO A 232 -20.21 3.81 24.08
CA PRO A 232 -21.52 3.19 23.88
C PRO A 232 -22.48 3.37 25.07
N LYS A 233 -21.98 3.49 26.31
CA LYS A 233 -22.82 3.74 27.50
C LYS A 233 -23.41 5.14 27.49
N VAL A 234 -22.63 6.13 27.06
CA VAL A 234 -23.09 7.52 26.95
C VAL A 234 -24.09 7.66 25.80
N VAL A 235 -23.81 7.01 24.65
CA VAL A 235 -24.74 6.92 23.50
C VAL A 235 -26.09 6.36 23.94
N GLU A 236 -26.12 5.24 24.65
CA GLU A 236 -27.34 4.62 25.18
C GLU A 236 -28.08 5.57 26.14
N THR A 237 -27.36 6.21 27.07
CA THR A 237 -27.94 7.13 28.06
C THR A 237 -28.58 8.36 27.42
N LYS A 238 -28.03 8.84 26.29
CA LYS A 238 -28.54 9.99 25.54
C LYS A 238 -29.61 9.61 24.50
N GLU A 239 -29.97 8.34 24.40
CA GLU A 239 -30.99 7.82 23.47
C GLU A 239 -30.74 8.20 22.00
N ILE A 240 -29.47 8.19 21.56
CA ILE A 240 -29.09 8.49 20.18
C ILE A 240 -29.46 7.32 19.26
N SER A 241 -30.15 7.61 18.15
CA SER A 241 -30.60 6.61 17.18
C SER A 241 -29.74 6.50 15.92
N GLY A 242 -28.83 7.44 15.69
CA GLY A 242 -27.96 7.46 14.50
C GLY A 242 -26.73 6.55 14.63
N GLU A 243 -26.20 6.11 13.50
CA GLU A 243 -24.97 5.32 13.44
C GLU A 243 -23.77 6.26 13.62
N ILE A 244 -22.87 5.91 14.55
CA ILE A 244 -21.62 6.63 14.80
C ILE A 244 -20.49 5.70 14.40
N GLU A 245 -19.73 6.11 13.40
CA GLU A 245 -18.46 5.48 13.03
C GLU A 245 -17.34 6.14 13.82
N LEU A 246 -16.46 5.32 14.40
CA LEU A 246 -15.24 5.78 15.04
C LEU A 246 -14.03 5.34 14.23
N ASP A 247 -13.20 6.30 13.85
CA ASP A 247 -11.88 6.05 13.30
C ASP A 247 -10.83 6.13 14.40
N THR A 248 -10.01 5.10 14.50
CA THR A 248 -8.74 5.09 15.26
C THR A 248 -7.59 5.26 14.27
N ILE A 249 -6.86 6.37 14.39
CA ILE A 249 -5.81 6.77 13.46
C ILE A 249 -4.45 6.69 14.14
N CYS A 250 -3.49 5.98 13.54
CA CYS A 250 -2.13 5.91 14.07
C CYS A 250 -1.11 6.28 12.98
N PHE A 251 -0.16 7.16 13.31
CA PHE A 251 0.88 7.69 12.40
C PHE A 251 2.28 7.07 12.60
N ASP A 252 2.39 6.19 13.60
CA ASP A 252 3.59 5.44 13.93
C ASP A 252 3.28 3.94 13.90
N ASN A 253 3.99 3.21 13.03
CA ASN A 253 4.00 1.76 13.05
C ASN A 253 5.41 1.30 13.43
N ASP A 254 5.58 0.80 14.67
CA ASP A 254 6.77 0.02 15.00
C ASP A 254 6.50 -1.43 14.61
N GLU A 255 6.99 -1.84 13.44
CA GLU A 255 6.87 -3.21 12.91
C GLU A 255 7.42 -4.28 13.87
N ASN A 256 8.20 -3.93 14.90
CA ASN A 256 8.72 -4.87 15.90
C ASN A 256 7.72 -5.23 17.01
N THR A 257 6.50 -4.69 17.00
CA THR A 257 5.50 -4.87 18.07
C THR A 257 4.33 -5.79 17.69
N ALA A 258 4.48 -6.60 16.64
CA ALA A 258 3.40 -7.46 16.14
C ALA A 258 2.89 -8.52 17.16
N ASN A 259 3.63 -8.83 18.24
CA ASN A 259 3.22 -9.86 19.21
C ASN A 259 3.70 -9.66 20.66
N SER A 260 3.92 -8.42 21.13
CA SER A 260 4.08 -8.20 22.58
C SER A 260 2.77 -7.78 23.21
N ASP A 261 2.29 -8.54 24.20
CA ASP A 261 1.26 -8.12 25.18
C ASP A 261 1.64 -6.80 25.91
N GLU A 262 2.85 -6.30 25.66
CA GLU A 262 3.29 -4.92 25.87
C GLU A 262 3.31 -4.18 24.52
N GLY A 263 2.13 -3.93 23.94
CA GLY A 263 1.98 -3.03 22.80
C GLY A 263 2.29 -1.62 23.28
N GLY A 264 3.55 -1.19 23.11
CA GLY A 264 3.96 0.16 23.50
C GLY A 264 3.01 1.17 22.86
N ASN A 265 2.31 1.92 23.71
CA ASN A 265 1.32 2.94 23.36
C ASN A 265 1.64 3.61 22.01
N LYS A 266 1.04 3.10 20.92
CA LYS A 266 1.04 3.82 19.65
C LYS A 266 0.18 5.04 19.91
N GLU A 267 0.75 6.23 19.72
CA GLU A 267 -0.06 7.44 19.80
C GLU A 267 -1.11 7.34 18.71
N CYS A 268 -2.35 7.15 19.13
CA CYS A 268 -3.49 7.07 18.24
C CYS A 268 -4.42 8.25 18.52
N PHE A 269 -5.04 8.72 17.45
CA PHE A 269 -5.98 9.82 17.42
C PHE A 269 -7.35 9.25 17.08
N TYR A 270 -8.40 9.92 17.53
CA TYR A 270 -9.77 9.53 17.24
C TYR A 270 -10.46 10.62 16.45
N THR A 271 -11.22 10.26 15.43
CA THR A 271 -12.27 11.10 14.84
C THR A 271 -13.53 10.27 14.70
N PHE A 272 -14.68 10.90 14.52
CA PHE A 272 -15.94 10.20 14.35
C PHE A 272 -16.75 10.79 13.21
N TYR A 273 -17.58 9.95 12.60
CA TYR A 273 -18.58 10.35 11.62
C TYR A 273 -19.95 9.91 12.09
N VAL A 274 -20.98 10.64 11.68
CA VAL A 274 -22.36 10.36 12.05
C VAL A 274 -23.16 10.17 10.78
N TYR A 275 -23.98 9.13 10.77
CA TYR A 275 -24.86 8.82 9.65
C TYR A 275 -26.32 8.92 10.08
N ASP A 276 -27.17 9.30 9.14
CA ASP A 276 -28.62 9.28 9.32
C ASP A 276 -29.18 7.85 9.23
N ASP A 277 -30.48 7.68 9.46
CA ASP A 277 -31.15 6.36 9.41
C ASP A 277 -31.11 5.69 8.01
N ASN A 278 -30.66 6.41 6.97
CA ASN A 278 -30.47 5.87 5.62
C ASN A 278 -29.00 5.53 5.33
N SER A 279 -28.12 5.61 6.35
CA SER A 279 -26.67 5.46 6.24
C SER A 279 -26.02 6.54 5.35
N GLU A 280 -26.61 7.73 5.27
CA GLU A 280 -26.01 8.88 4.59
C GLU A 280 -25.24 9.73 5.60
N PRO A 281 -24.03 10.20 5.26
CA PRO A 281 -23.21 11.00 6.17
C PRO A 281 -23.90 12.32 6.51
N ILE A 282 -23.91 12.68 7.79
CA ILE A 282 -24.40 13.97 8.27
C ILE A 282 -23.26 14.98 8.13
N GLU A 283 -23.33 15.80 7.10
CA GLU A 283 -22.39 16.91 6.90
C GLU A 283 -22.81 18.15 7.71
N ASP A 284 -22.42 18.20 8.99
CA ASP A 284 -22.62 19.38 9.85
C ASP A 284 -21.32 19.79 10.56
N ALA A 285 -20.84 21.00 10.26
CA ALA A 285 -19.64 21.57 10.85
C ALA A 285 -19.74 21.75 12.38
N TYR A 286 -20.96 21.80 12.94
CA TYR A 286 -21.17 21.89 14.37
C TYR A 286 -21.03 20.55 15.11
N LEU A 287 -20.93 19.41 14.40
CA LEU A 287 -20.74 18.08 15.00
C LEU A 287 -19.58 18.06 15.99
N TYR A 288 -18.46 18.69 15.64
CA TYR A 288 -17.23 18.65 16.42
C TYR A 288 -17.10 19.79 17.44
N THR A 289 -18.02 20.76 17.45
CA THR A 289 -17.91 21.98 18.28
C THR A 289 -19.07 22.17 19.24
N ASN A 290 -20.30 21.94 18.82
CA ASN A 290 -21.51 22.14 19.61
C ASN A 290 -22.62 21.19 19.15
N SER A 291 -22.47 19.92 19.49
CA SER A 291 -23.44 18.88 19.17
C SER A 291 -23.57 17.88 20.32
N ILE A 292 -24.67 17.14 20.32
CA ILE A 292 -24.85 16.01 21.24
C ILE A 292 -23.79 14.93 21.03
N TYR A 293 -23.26 14.79 19.81
CA TYR A 293 -22.18 13.85 19.51
C TYR A 293 -20.87 14.27 20.16
N LYS A 294 -20.52 15.55 20.12
CA LYS A 294 -19.37 16.06 20.89
C LYS A 294 -19.51 15.77 22.38
N GLU A 295 -20.71 16.00 22.94
CA GLU A 295 -20.96 15.72 24.36
C GLU A 295 -20.73 14.25 24.72
N ILE A 296 -21.00 13.31 23.80
CA ILE A 296 -20.73 11.88 24.01
C ILE A 296 -19.25 11.65 24.29
N PHE A 297 -18.37 12.19 23.44
CA PHE A 297 -16.92 12.04 23.58
C PHE A 297 -16.38 12.78 24.81
N ASP A 298 -16.89 13.99 25.08
CA ASP A 298 -16.52 14.76 26.27
C ASP A 298 -16.89 14.01 27.57
N GLU A 299 -18.09 13.42 27.66
CA GLU A 299 -18.55 12.66 28.82
C GLU A 299 -17.86 11.29 28.93
N ALA A 300 -17.52 10.67 27.80
CA ALA A 300 -16.73 9.44 27.75
C ALA A 300 -15.24 9.66 28.07
N LEU A 301 -14.80 10.92 28.16
CA LEU A 301 -13.40 11.32 28.37
C LEU A 301 -12.46 10.84 27.26
N VAL A 302 -12.97 10.73 26.03
CA VAL A 302 -12.19 10.33 24.86
C VAL A 302 -11.88 11.59 24.02
N PRO A 303 -10.62 12.05 24.00
CA PRO A 303 -10.26 13.19 23.15
C PRO A 303 -10.37 12.78 21.68
N PHE A 304 -10.85 13.70 20.85
CA PHE A 304 -10.92 13.50 19.40
C PHE A 304 -10.39 14.73 18.67
N ILE A 305 -10.01 14.53 17.42
CA ILE A 305 -9.65 15.58 16.45
C ILE A 305 -10.69 15.60 15.33
N THR A 306 -10.75 16.71 14.60
CA THR A 306 -11.66 16.86 13.46
C THR A 306 -11.14 16.10 12.24
N PRO A 307 -12.01 15.73 11.27
CA PRO A 307 -11.58 15.15 10.00
C PRO A 307 -10.57 16.03 9.24
N ASP A 308 -10.73 17.35 9.29
CA ASP A 308 -9.79 18.29 8.67
C ASP A 308 -8.40 18.22 9.33
N GLU A 309 -8.33 18.07 10.66
CA GLU A 309 -7.06 17.86 11.37
C GLU A 309 -6.41 16.54 10.98
N VAL A 310 -7.19 15.46 10.86
CA VAL A 310 -6.69 14.15 10.36
C VAL A 310 -6.10 14.32 8.96
N LEU A 311 -6.84 14.95 8.03
CA LEU A 311 -6.38 15.16 6.65
C LEU A 311 -5.11 16.00 6.58
N ASN A 312 -4.99 17.04 7.42
CA ASN A 312 -3.78 17.84 7.52
C ASN A 312 -2.60 17.01 8.04
N MET A 313 -2.78 16.20 9.06
CA MET A 313 -1.73 15.33 9.60
C MET A 313 -1.27 14.27 8.60
N ILE A 314 -2.20 13.67 7.85
CA ILE A 314 -1.89 12.76 6.74
C ILE A 314 -1.08 13.50 5.68
N SER A 315 -1.54 14.67 5.23
CA SER A 315 -0.85 15.46 4.21
C SER A 315 0.57 15.86 4.64
N GLU A 316 0.76 16.25 5.91
CA GLU A 316 2.09 16.55 6.45
C GLU A 316 3.01 15.33 6.46
N LYS A 317 2.47 14.13 6.76
CA LYS A 317 3.26 12.90 6.75
C LYS A 317 3.61 12.49 5.31
N GLU A 318 2.65 12.56 4.39
CA GLU A 318 2.84 12.35 2.96
C GLU A 318 3.96 13.24 2.40
N GLU A 319 3.93 14.54 2.69
CA GLU A 319 4.98 15.48 2.28
C GLU A 319 6.36 15.08 2.82
N LYS A 320 6.44 14.66 4.08
CA LYS A 320 7.70 14.24 4.73
C LYS A 320 8.30 12.99 4.10
N VAL A 321 7.47 12.05 3.64
CA VAL A 321 7.94 10.80 3.00
C VAL A 321 8.12 10.94 1.49
N GLY A 322 7.71 12.06 0.89
CA GLY A 322 7.86 12.32 -0.55
C GLY A 322 6.65 11.89 -1.40
N ALA A 323 5.49 11.62 -0.79
CA ALA A 323 4.25 11.34 -1.51
C ALA A 323 3.62 12.66 -2.04
N THR A 324 4.19 13.20 -3.11
CA THR A 324 3.65 14.38 -3.79
C THR A 324 2.27 14.09 -4.40
N THR A 325 1.54 15.13 -4.79
CA THR A 325 0.27 14.97 -5.52
C THR A 325 0.44 14.10 -6.77
N GLU A 326 1.54 14.28 -7.52
CA GLU A 326 1.85 13.49 -8.71
C GLU A 326 2.09 12.02 -8.37
N VAL A 327 2.87 11.75 -7.33
CA VAL A 327 3.10 10.39 -6.82
C VAL A 327 1.80 9.72 -6.37
N LYS A 328 0.91 10.44 -5.68
CA LYS A 328 -0.38 9.90 -5.20
C LYS A 328 -1.37 9.63 -6.33
N GLU A 329 -1.44 10.55 -7.29
CA GLU A 329 -2.36 10.47 -8.44
C GLU A 329 -1.80 9.63 -9.60
N GLY A 330 -0.65 8.98 -9.39
CA GLY A 330 -0.05 8.04 -10.34
C GLY A 330 -1.04 6.98 -10.82
N THR A 331 -0.88 6.56 -12.06
CA THR A 331 -1.82 5.61 -12.68
C THR A 331 -1.66 4.19 -12.13
N GLU A 332 -2.71 3.38 -12.28
CA GLU A 332 -2.65 1.96 -11.92
C GLU A 332 -1.57 1.23 -12.74
N MET A 333 -0.88 0.28 -12.09
CA MET A 333 0.14 -0.54 -12.74
C MET A 333 -0.40 -1.26 -13.98
N THR A 334 0.32 -1.12 -15.09
CA THR A 334 0.03 -1.89 -16.30
C THR A 334 0.76 -3.23 -16.25
N TRP A 335 0.00 -4.32 -16.24
CA TRP A 335 0.53 -5.68 -16.13
C TRP A 335 0.84 -6.33 -17.47
N LYS A 336 1.92 -7.10 -17.49
CA LYS A 336 2.27 -8.03 -18.57
C LYS A 336 2.41 -9.43 -18.00
N THR A 337 1.80 -10.42 -18.64
CA THR A 337 1.98 -11.81 -18.22
C THR A 337 3.33 -12.34 -18.68
N LEU A 338 4.09 -12.90 -17.73
CA LEU A 338 5.36 -13.58 -17.97
C LEU A 338 5.10 -14.90 -18.72
N ASN A 339 5.95 -15.23 -19.69
CA ASN A 339 5.85 -16.51 -20.40
C ASN A 339 6.25 -17.67 -19.46
N GLY A 340 5.25 -18.39 -18.95
CA GLY A 340 5.42 -19.47 -17.97
C GLY A 340 6.08 -20.75 -18.49
N ASN A 341 6.32 -20.90 -19.80
CA ASN A 341 6.82 -22.15 -20.38
C ASN A 341 8.16 -22.63 -19.79
N MET A 342 9.03 -21.71 -19.40
CA MET A 342 10.31 -22.04 -18.74
C MET A 342 10.14 -22.49 -17.28
N PHE A 343 9.00 -22.17 -16.67
CA PHE A 343 8.67 -22.44 -15.28
C PHE A 343 7.46 -23.38 -15.15
N SER A 344 7.23 -24.24 -16.16
CA SER A 344 6.04 -25.09 -16.24
C SER A 344 5.87 -26.07 -15.07
N ASP A 345 6.94 -26.34 -14.33
CA ASP A 345 6.89 -27.16 -13.12
C ASP A 345 6.18 -26.42 -11.96
N TYR A 346 6.22 -25.08 -11.97
CA TYR A 346 5.70 -24.20 -10.93
C TYR A 346 4.45 -23.41 -11.37
N VAL A 347 4.27 -23.20 -12.67
CA VAL A 347 3.22 -22.32 -13.23
C VAL A 347 2.27 -23.13 -14.12
N GLY A 348 0.97 -22.87 -13.99
CA GLY A 348 -0.10 -23.60 -14.65
C GLY A 348 -0.36 -23.21 -16.11
N ARG A 349 -0.02 -21.99 -16.53
CA ARG A 349 -0.27 -21.46 -17.87
C ARG A 349 0.96 -20.86 -18.54
#